data_AF-A0A0F9XIB1-F1
#
_entry.id   AF-A0A0F9XIB1-F1
#
_cell.length_a   1.000
_cell.length_b   1.000
_cell.length_c   1.000
_cell.angle_alpha   90.00
_cell.angle_beta   90.00
_cell.angle_gamma   90.00
#
_symmetry.space_group_name_H-M   'P 1'
#
loop_
_entity.id
_entity.type
_entity.pdbx_description
1 polymer ?
#
loop_
_entity_poly.entity_id
_entity_poly.type
_entity_poly.pdbx_seq_one_letter_code
_entity_poly.pdbx_strand_id
1 'polypeptide(L)'
;MWQKAIGLDGELYDSISEAKVADWLLENDIDYEPHKKLPKSRSVTDFYLPQLDLWVEYDGLMEVRADDKLERKRKFYEKHGLKFLIITRDNWQRDILEQIELG
;
A
#
# COMPACT_ATOMS: atom_id res chain seq x y z
N MET A 1 -16.70 -1.77 -11.96
CA MET A 1 -16.20 -0.38 -11.87
C MET A 1 -15.70 -0.24 -10.44
N TRP A 2 -14.40 -0.04 -10.24
CA TRP A 2 -13.84 0.18 -8.90
C TRP A 2 -14.33 1.54 -8.44
N GLN A 3 -15.00 1.59 -7.29
CA GLN A 3 -15.52 2.83 -6.73
C GLN A 3 -14.43 3.46 -5.87
N LYS A 4 -14.03 4.68 -6.22
CA LYS A 4 -13.16 5.51 -5.39
C LYS A 4 -13.84 5.80 -4.05
N ALA A 5 -13.04 5.97 -3.00
CA ALA A 5 -13.52 6.27 -1.66
C ALA A 5 -12.67 7.35 -1.00
N ILE A 6 -13.28 8.16 -0.13
CA ILE A 6 -12.57 9.14 0.70
C ILE A 6 -12.31 8.48 2.05
N GLY A 7 -11.05 8.47 2.51
CA GLY A 7 -10.68 7.99 3.83
C GLY A 7 -11.02 9.01 4.93
N LEU A 8 -10.95 8.58 6.18
CA LEU A 8 -11.11 9.42 7.37
C LEU A 8 -10.02 10.50 7.47
N ASP A 9 -8.87 10.26 6.84
CA ASP A 9 -7.78 11.23 6.65
C ASP A 9 -8.11 12.33 5.63
N GLY A 10 -9.22 12.19 4.90
CA GLY A 10 -9.69 13.13 3.89
C GLY A 10 -9.12 12.89 2.49
N GLU A 11 -8.28 11.89 2.29
CA GLU A 11 -7.64 11.58 1.01
C GLU A 11 -8.54 10.71 0.11
N LEU A 12 -8.36 10.82 -1.21
CA LEU A 12 -9.12 10.06 -2.20
C LEU A 12 -8.35 8.81 -2.64
N TYR A 13 -8.93 7.64 -2.43
CA TYR A 13 -8.37 6.34 -2.79
C TYR A 13 -9.00 5.75 -4.04
N ASP A 14 -8.26 4.90 -4.74
CA ASP A 14 -8.73 4.24 -5.97
C ASP A 14 -9.72 3.10 -5.68
N SER A 15 -9.84 2.67 -4.42
CA SER A 15 -10.81 1.68 -3.97
C SER A 15 -11.28 1.89 -2.51
N ILE A 16 -12.45 1.32 -2.20
CA ILE A 16 -12.97 1.23 -0.82
C ILE A 16 -12.01 0.45 0.09
N SER A 17 -11.31 -0.56 -0.44
CA SER A 17 -10.38 -1.35 0.36
C SER A 17 -9.15 -0.55 0.78
N GLU A 18 -8.58 0.24 -0.13
CA GLU A 18 -7.46 1.13 0.21
C GLU A 18 -7.90 2.16 1.25
N ALA A 19 -9.08 2.78 1.10
CA ALA A 19 -9.60 3.70 2.12
C ALA A 19 -9.73 3.02 3.50
N LYS A 20 -10.18 1.75 3.55
CA LYS A 20 -10.23 1.00 4.83
C LYS A 20 -8.86 0.73 5.45
N VAL A 21 -7.83 0.50 4.63
CA VAL A 21 -6.46 0.35 5.13
C VAL A 21 -5.98 1.69 5.70
N ALA A 22 -6.25 2.80 5.00
CA ALA A 22 -5.93 4.15 5.45
C ALA A 22 -6.59 4.49 6.79
N ASP A 23 -7.90 4.24 6.89
CA ASP A 23 -8.69 4.46 8.10
C ASP A 23 -8.08 3.71 9.28
N TRP A 24 -7.74 2.43 9.09
CA TRP A 24 -7.13 1.63 10.15
C TRP A 24 -5.73 2.11 10.53
N LEU A 25 -4.89 2.50 9.57
CA LEU A 25 -3.56 3.07 9.86
C LEU A 25 -3.72 4.32 10.73
N LEU A 26 -4.65 5.21 10.36
CA LEU A 26 -4.96 6.42 11.11
C LEU A 26 -5.48 6.13 12.52
N GLU A 27 -6.45 5.20 12.65
CA GLU A 27 -7.03 4.81 13.94
C GLU A 27 -6.02 4.16 14.90
N ASN A 28 -4.95 3.58 14.37
CA ASN A 28 -3.89 2.93 15.16
C ASN A 28 -2.65 3.84 15.34
N ASP A 29 -2.73 5.13 15.01
CA ASP A 29 -1.64 6.09 15.14
C ASP A 29 -0.37 5.69 14.36
N ILE A 30 -0.55 4.95 13.25
CA ILE A 30 0.54 4.54 12.37
C ILE A 30 0.71 5.65 11.33
N ASP A 31 1.88 6.26 11.27
CA ASP A 31 2.19 7.31 10.28
C ASP A 31 2.29 6.72 8.86
N TYR A 32 1.62 7.34 7.90
CA TYR A 32 1.64 6.93 6.49
C TYR A 32 1.50 8.10 5.52
N GLU A 33 2.02 7.91 4.31
CA GLU A 33 1.84 8.81 3.17
C GLU A 33 1.10 8.05 2.06
N PRO A 34 -0.17 8.37 1.74
CA PRO A 34 -0.86 7.78 0.61
C PRO A 34 -0.32 8.32 -0.72
N HIS A 35 -0.43 7.53 -1.78
CA HIS A 35 -0.10 7.94 -3.16
C HIS A 35 1.34 8.48 -3.33
N LYS A 36 2.28 8.04 -2.49
CA LYS A 36 3.66 8.54 -2.54
C LYS A 36 4.32 8.16 -3.87
N LYS A 37 4.91 9.15 -4.55
CA LYS A 37 5.61 8.91 -5.82
C LYS A 37 6.85 8.05 -5.61
N LEU A 38 6.97 7.03 -6.44
CA LEU A 38 8.18 6.21 -6.50
C LEU A 38 9.36 7.04 -7.01
N PRO A 39 10.57 6.88 -6.43
CA PRO A 39 11.75 7.63 -6.84
C PRO A 39 12.01 7.47 -8.34
N LYS A 40 12.22 8.56 -9.08
CA LYS A 40 12.52 8.50 -10.53
C LYS A 40 11.45 7.75 -11.37
N SER A 41 10.22 7.68 -10.89
CA SER A 41 9.09 7.04 -11.58
C SER A 41 7.86 7.96 -11.58
N ARG A 42 6.94 7.72 -12.52
CA ARG A 42 5.62 8.37 -12.53
C ARG A 42 4.59 7.58 -11.73
N SER A 43 4.91 6.36 -11.33
CA SER A 43 4.05 5.52 -10.51
C SER A 43 4.02 6.03 -9.07
N VAL A 44 2.88 5.84 -8.42
CA VAL A 44 2.70 6.04 -7.00
C VAL A 44 2.53 4.69 -6.32
N THR A 45 2.92 4.61 -5.06
CA THR A 45 2.54 3.50 -4.16
C THR A 45 1.18 3.78 -3.54
N ASP A 46 0.53 2.76 -3.00
CA ASP A 46 -0.76 2.95 -2.35
C ASP A 46 -0.55 3.57 -0.95
N PHE A 47 0.44 3.08 -0.20
CA PHE A 47 0.89 3.66 1.07
C PHE A 47 2.41 3.61 1.22
N TYR A 48 2.99 4.61 1.87
CA TYR A 48 4.37 4.57 2.35
C TYR A 48 4.39 4.76 3.86
N LEU A 49 5.07 3.88 4.59
CA LEU A 49 5.25 3.96 6.04
C LEU A 49 6.66 4.51 6.35
N PRO A 50 6.81 5.82 6.65
CA PRO A 50 8.12 6.45 6.77
C PRO A 50 8.94 5.94 7.95
N GLN A 51 8.30 5.51 9.05
CA GLN A 51 9.01 4.96 10.20
C GLN A 51 9.80 3.68 9.86
N LEU A 52 9.30 2.89 8.90
CA LEU A 52 9.90 1.62 8.49
C LEU A 52 10.73 1.73 7.18
N ASP A 53 10.67 2.88 6.51
CA ASP A 53 11.04 3.07 5.11
C ASP A 53 10.43 1.97 4.21
N LEU A 54 9.12 1.76 4.36
CA LEU A 54 8.39 0.65 3.74
C LEU A 54 7.34 1.13 2.75
N TRP A 55 7.39 0.59 1.53
CA TRP A 55 6.44 0.86 0.45
C TRP A 55 5.37 -0.24 0.41
N VAL A 56 4.09 0.10 0.55
CA VAL A 56 3.00 -0.86 0.71
C VAL A 56 2.02 -0.78 -0.46
N GLU A 57 1.77 -1.94 -1.08
CA GLU A 57 0.88 -2.10 -2.22
C GLU A 57 -0.32 -2.98 -1.84
N TYR A 58 -1.54 -2.54 -2.15
CA TYR A 58 -2.74 -3.31 -1.93
C TYR A 58 -3.13 -4.09 -3.20
N ASP A 59 -2.98 -5.41 -3.16
CA ASP A 59 -3.47 -6.30 -4.20
C ASP A 59 -4.92 -6.73 -3.93
N GLY A 60 -5.86 -6.00 -4.52
CA GLY A 60 -7.28 -6.32 -4.48
C GLY A 60 -7.73 -7.41 -5.45
N LEU A 61 -6.83 -7.97 -6.27
CA LEU A 61 -7.17 -8.80 -7.43
C LEU A 61 -6.70 -10.25 -7.33
N MET A 62 -6.21 -10.68 -6.16
CA MET A 62 -5.51 -11.96 -5.90
C MET A 62 -6.01 -13.21 -6.66
N GLU A 63 -7.31 -13.32 -7.00
CA GLU A 63 -7.87 -14.50 -7.66
C GLU A 63 -8.23 -14.33 -9.14
N VAL A 64 -8.26 -13.10 -9.69
CA VAL A 64 -8.95 -12.84 -10.97
C VAL A 64 -7.99 -12.62 -12.15
N ARG A 65 -6.76 -12.16 -11.90
CA ARG A 65 -5.68 -12.01 -12.91
C ARG A 65 -4.35 -11.67 -12.24
N ALA A 66 -3.26 -12.18 -12.80
CA ALA A 66 -1.94 -11.61 -12.53
C ALA A 66 -1.95 -10.15 -12.99
N ASP A 67 -1.79 -9.21 -12.05
CA ASP A 67 -1.75 -7.79 -12.37
C ASP A 67 -0.32 -7.42 -12.83
N ASP A 68 -0.18 -7.27 -14.14
CA ASP A 68 1.06 -6.84 -14.80
C ASP A 68 1.65 -5.55 -14.19
N LYS A 69 0.81 -4.68 -13.62
CA LYS A 69 1.24 -3.42 -12.99
C LYS A 69 1.88 -3.71 -11.62
N LEU A 70 1.30 -4.57 -10.79
CA LEU A 70 1.90 -4.99 -9.51
C LEU A 70 3.24 -5.71 -9.72
N GLU A 71 3.33 -6.59 -10.73
CA GLU A 71 4.61 -7.25 -11.05
C GLU A 71 5.69 -6.24 -11.48
N ARG A 72 5.33 -5.24 -12.30
CA ARG A 72 6.25 -4.16 -12.69
C ARG A 72 6.69 -3.32 -11.49
N LYS A 73 5.79 -3.03 -10.55
CA LYS A 73 6.12 -2.32 -9.31
C LYS A 73 7.06 -3.16 -8.44
N ARG A 74 6.77 -4.45 -8.25
CA ARG A 74 7.66 -5.40 -7.56
C ARG A 74 9.08 -5.37 -8.12
N LYS A 75 9.22 -5.59 -9.44
CA LYS A 75 10.52 -5.53 -10.13
C LYS A 75 11.20 -4.16 -9.96
N PHE A 76 10.42 -3.08 -9.92
CA PHE A 76 10.94 -1.75 -9.67
C PHE A 76 11.52 -1.61 -8.27
N TYR A 77 10.79 -2.06 -7.23
CA TYR A 77 11.26 -2.03 -5.84
C TYR A 77 12.55 -2.84 -5.68
N GLU A 78 12.55 -4.09 -6.17
CA GLU A 78 13.70 -4.99 -6.13
C GLU A 78 14.93 -4.37 -6.83
N LYS A 79 14.75 -3.82 -8.03
CA LYS A 79 15.83 -3.18 -8.80
C LYS A 79 16.44 -1.97 -8.08
N HIS A 80 15.67 -1.24 -7.29
CA HIS A 80 16.11 -0.02 -6.61
C HIS A 80 16.44 -0.22 -5.13
N GLY A 81 16.39 -1.46 -4.63
CA GLY A 81 16.70 -1.78 -3.24
C GLY A 81 15.72 -1.17 -2.24
N LEU A 82 14.47 -0.95 -2.64
CA LEU A 82 13.42 -0.39 -1.79
C LEU A 82 12.75 -1.53 -1.01
N LYS A 83 12.52 -1.36 0.30
CA LYS A 83 11.72 -2.31 1.08
C LYS A 83 10.26 -2.17 0.69
N PHE A 84 9.60 -3.27 0.35
CA PHE A 84 8.19 -3.21 -0.01
C PHE A 84 7.41 -4.39 0.57
N LEU A 85 6.12 -4.18 0.77
CA LEU A 85 5.16 -5.17 1.24
C LEU A 85 3.94 -5.15 0.30
N ILE A 86 3.51 -6.34 -0.12
CA ILE A 86 2.25 -6.50 -0.85
C ILE A 86 1.23 -7.05 0.16
N ILE A 87 0.19 -6.28 0.43
CA ILE A 87 -0.92 -6.65 1.30
C ILE A 87 -2.15 -6.96 0.46
N THR A 88 -3.09 -7.67 1.08
CA THR A 88 -4.29 -8.16 0.39
C THR A 88 -5.48 -8.02 1.33
N ARG A 89 -6.68 -8.30 0.83
CA ARG A 89 -7.91 -8.22 1.63
C ARG A 89 -7.84 -9.02 2.94
N ASP A 90 -7.18 -10.18 2.92
CA ASP A 90 -7.29 -11.18 4.00
C ASP A 90 -6.18 -11.06 5.05
N ASN A 91 -5.08 -10.37 4.75
CA ASN A 91 -3.88 -10.38 5.59
C ASN A 91 -3.30 -9.00 5.94
N TRP A 92 -3.83 -7.91 5.39
CA TRP A 92 -3.21 -6.59 5.48
C TRP A 92 -2.88 -6.14 6.92
N GLN A 93 -3.80 -6.33 7.88
CA GLN A 93 -3.56 -5.93 9.29
C GLN A 93 -2.38 -6.70 9.89
N ARG A 94 -2.43 -8.03 9.78
CA ARG A 94 -1.39 -8.92 10.34
C ARG A 94 -0.03 -8.61 9.73
N ASP A 95 0.02 -8.47 8.41
CA ASP A 95 1.29 -8.31 7.70
C ASP A 95 1.92 -6.93 7.97
N ILE A 96 1.11 -5.87 8.11
CA ILE A 96 1.62 -4.55 8.53
C ILE A 96 2.15 -4.60 9.97
N LEU A 97 1.39 -5.20 10.89
CA LEU A 97 1.82 -5.32 12.29
C LEU A 97 3.13 -6.10 12.43
N GLU A 98 3.28 -7.19 11.67
CA GLU A 98 4.52 -7.98 11.66
C GLU A 98 5.72 -7.13 11.22
N GLN A 99 5.56 -6.24 10.22
CA GLN A 99 6.65 -5.33 9.82
C GLN A 99 6.99 -4.29 10.89
N ILE A 100 6.00 -3.85 11.67
CA ILE A 100 6.21 -2.92 12.80
C ILE A 100 6.97 -3.63 13.93
N GLU A 101 6.62 -4.88 14.25
CA GLU A 101 7.29 -5.65 15.30
C GLU A 101 8.72 -6.07 14.94
N LEU A 102 9.03 -6.20 13.65
CA LEU A 102 10.37 -6.56 13.15
C LEU A 102 11.34 -5.36 13.02
N GLY A 103 10.82 -4.12 13.08
CA GLY A 103 11.59 -2.88 12.94
C GLY A 103 12.18 -2.39 14.24
#